data_AF-A0A3R7XQR1-F1
#
_entry.id   AF-A0A3R7XQR1-F1
#
_cell.length_a   1.000
_cell.length_b   1.000
_cell.length_c   1.000
_cell.angle_alpha   90.00
_cell.angle_beta   90.00
_cell.angle_gamma   90.00
#
_symmetry.space_group_name_H-M   'P 1'
#
loop_
_entity.id
_entity.type
_entity.pdbx_description
1 polymer ?
#
loop_
_entity_poly.entity_id
_entity_poly.type
_entity_poly.pdbx_seq_one_letter_code
_entity_poly.pdbx_strand_id
1 'polypeptide(L)'
;MASLNTARLLSPNQNDFKQCRTHGAFHKNFAGYMKIQTGFFGMWKVCFFTLQGIELTIAEDEGLPAARCDTIAYFHMKSKKVWKTQCISTDIANAWFSAVEDCMSRLSYSIDRYLRSCEKRQTPTVLCGWLSQLDAKGKVMGRYFYVLRHLTVSMAPNVDVLPEVYDVVTDATAAGADGAMELRFQTQPSMVLRFDSVELLRVWHAVVHTCMKEPSRALFG
;
A
#
# COMPACT_ATOMS: atom_id res chain seq x y z
N MET A 1 -16.86 -30.72 7.09
CA MET A 1 -16.84 -30.13 5.74
C MET A 1 -18.03 -29.19 5.62
N ALA A 2 -17.82 -27.90 5.92
CA ALA A 2 -18.83 -26.87 5.74
C ALA A 2 -18.40 -26.03 4.53
N SER A 3 -19.27 -25.98 3.54
CA SER A 3 -19.14 -25.20 2.32
C SER A 3 -19.09 -23.71 2.65
N LEU A 4 -17.97 -23.05 2.33
CA LEU A 4 -17.85 -21.59 2.33
C LEU A 4 -18.57 -21.03 1.09
N ASN A 5 -19.89 -21.05 1.12
CA ASN A 5 -20.71 -20.14 0.34
C ASN A 5 -20.84 -18.85 1.15
N THR A 6 -19.84 -17.98 1.05
CA THR A 6 -19.87 -16.65 1.67
C THR A 6 -19.99 -15.59 0.59
N ALA A 7 -21.25 -15.26 0.31
CA ALA A 7 -21.76 -13.93 0.00
C ALA A 7 -20.90 -13.00 -0.88
N ARG A 8 -21.23 -12.99 -2.19
CA ARG A 8 -21.23 -11.75 -2.98
C ARG A 8 -22.26 -10.78 -2.39
N LEU A 9 -21.88 -9.93 -1.44
CA LEU A 9 -22.70 -8.81 -1.00
C LEU A 9 -21.81 -7.65 -0.55
N LEU A 10 -21.34 -6.85 -1.52
CA LEU A 10 -21.00 -5.44 -1.30
C LEU A 10 -21.62 -4.64 -2.45
N SER A 11 -22.27 -3.53 -2.12
CA SER A 11 -23.04 -2.73 -3.07
C SER A 11 -22.16 -2.20 -4.23
N PRO A 12 -22.68 -2.07 -5.47
CA PRO A 12 -21.90 -1.67 -6.64
C PRO A 12 -21.24 -0.29 -6.55
N ASN A 13 -21.68 0.59 -5.64
CA ASN A 13 -21.29 2.01 -5.64
C ASN A 13 -20.14 2.37 -4.69
N GLN A 14 -19.60 1.42 -3.93
CA GLN A 14 -18.54 1.71 -2.95
C GLN A 14 -17.15 1.18 -3.34
N ASN A 15 -17.00 0.37 -4.40
CA ASN A 15 -15.74 -0.30 -4.71
C ASN A 15 -14.85 0.41 -5.76
N ASP A 16 -15.35 1.41 -6.47
CA ASP A 16 -14.65 1.93 -7.66
C ASP A 16 -13.56 2.97 -7.34
N PHE A 17 -13.66 3.66 -6.20
CA PHE A 17 -12.63 4.56 -5.70
C PHE A 17 -12.77 4.80 -4.19
N LYS A 18 -11.67 4.70 -3.46
CA LYS A 18 -11.59 4.86 -2.01
C LYS A 18 -10.29 5.56 -1.62
N GLN A 19 -10.36 6.45 -0.64
CA GLN A 19 -9.19 6.89 0.11
C GLN A 19 -9.02 6.04 1.36
N CYS A 20 -7.85 5.43 1.56
CA CYS A 20 -7.58 4.61 2.72
C CYS A 20 -7.50 5.47 3.99
N ARG A 21 -8.28 5.12 5.02
CA ARG A 21 -8.40 5.91 6.27
C ARG A 21 -7.18 5.75 7.17
N THR A 22 -6.10 6.45 6.84
CA THR A 22 -4.84 6.41 7.59
C THR A 22 -4.37 7.82 7.93
N HIS A 23 -5.06 8.44 8.90
CA HIS A 23 -4.76 9.80 9.32
C HIS A 23 -3.32 9.94 9.83
N GLY A 24 -2.60 10.94 9.33
CA GLY A 24 -1.20 11.20 9.69
C GLY A 24 -0.18 10.29 8.98
N ALA A 25 -0.61 9.39 8.10
CA ALA A 25 0.31 8.58 7.31
C ALA A 25 1.14 9.43 6.34
N PHE A 26 2.39 9.02 6.12
CA PHE A 26 3.29 9.72 5.20
C PHE A 26 2.73 9.75 3.77
N HIS A 27 2.38 8.58 3.24
CA HIS A 27 1.72 8.44 1.96
C HIS A 27 0.21 8.41 2.14
N LYS A 28 -0.49 9.21 1.33
CA LYS A 28 -1.90 8.95 1.07
C LYS A 28 -2.00 7.74 0.16
N ASN A 29 -2.95 6.88 0.49
CA ASN A 29 -3.23 5.67 -0.26
C ASN A 29 -4.66 5.76 -0.79
N PHE A 30 -4.83 5.39 -2.06
CA PHE A 30 -6.12 5.30 -2.72
C PHE A 30 -6.22 3.95 -3.42
N ALA A 31 -7.44 3.43 -3.55
CA ALA A 31 -7.67 2.15 -4.19
C ALA A 31 -9.05 2.08 -4.85
N GLY A 32 -9.22 1.20 -5.82
CA GLY A 32 -10.52 0.96 -6.44
C GLY A 32 -10.43 0.21 -7.75
N TYR A 33 -11.57 -0.23 -8.26
CA TYR A 33 -11.63 -0.95 -9.54
C TYR A 33 -11.69 0.01 -10.71
N MET A 34 -10.87 -0.27 -11.72
CA MET A 34 -10.96 0.36 -13.04
C MET A 34 -10.81 -0.70 -14.12
N LYS A 35 -11.26 -0.39 -15.32
CA LYS A 35 -10.96 -1.20 -16.50
C LYS A 35 -9.64 -0.74 -17.10
N ILE A 36 -8.83 -1.68 -17.57
CA ILE A 36 -7.60 -1.41 -18.32
C ILE A 36 -7.60 -2.17 -19.63
N GLN A 37 -7.09 -1.53 -20.67
CA GLN A 37 -6.90 -2.16 -21.96
C GLN A 37 -5.69 -3.12 -21.90
N THR A 38 -5.92 -4.39 -22.20
CA THR A 38 -4.91 -5.46 -22.16
C THR A 38 -4.84 -6.22 -23.48
N GLY A 39 -3.64 -6.74 -23.80
CA GLY A 39 -3.39 -7.53 -24.99
C GLY A 39 -3.33 -6.72 -26.28
N PHE A 40 -2.92 -7.37 -27.36
CA PHE A 40 -2.78 -6.76 -28.69
C PHE A 40 -4.13 -6.35 -29.31
N PHE A 41 -5.19 -7.10 -29.00
CA PHE A 41 -6.55 -6.82 -29.46
C PHE A 41 -7.32 -5.82 -28.59
N GLY A 42 -6.68 -5.27 -27.55
CA GLY A 42 -7.22 -4.17 -26.78
C GLY A 42 -8.47 -4.49 -25.97
N MET A 43 -8.54 -5.68 -25.36
CA MET A 43 -9.66 -6.06 -24.51
C MET A 43 -9.64 -5.31 -23.19
N TRP A 44 -10.81 -4.86 -22.74
CA TRP A 44 -10.97 -4.23 -21.42
C TRP A 44 -11.10 -5.30 -20.33
N LYS A 45 -10.19 -5.27 -19.36
CA LYS A 45 -10.23 -6.12 -18.17
C LYS A 45 -10.46 -5.26 -16.94
N VAL A 46 -11.38 -5.64 -16.06
CA VAL A 46 -11.53 -5.03 -14.74
C VAL A 46 -10.37 -5.51 -13.87
N CYS A 47 -9.67 -4.58 -13.22
CA CYS A 47 -8.57 -4.85 -12.32
C CYS A 47 -8.67 -3.94 -11.10
N PHE A 48 -8.01 -4.34 -10.02
CA PHE A 48 -7.91 -3.54 -8.81
C PHE A 48 -6.68 -2.64 -8.89
N PHE A 49 -6.87 -1.34 -8.71
CA PHE A 49 -5.82 -0.34 -8.74
C PHE A 49 -5.54 0.17 -7.34
N THR A 50 -4.27 0.42 -7.05
CA THR A 50 -3.84 1.09 -5.83
C THR A 50 -2.85 2.19 -6.17
N LEU A 51 -3.10 3.40 -5.68
CA LEU A 51 -2.20 4.54 -5.76
C LEU A 51 -1.59 4.76 -4.38
N GLN A 52 -0.27 4.62 -4.30
CA GLN A 52 0.49 4.73 -3.05
C GLN A 52 1.56 5.82 -3.23
N GLY A 53 1.29 7.02 -2.72
CA GLY A 53 2.06 8.19 -3.15
C GLY A 53 1.89 8.39 -4.66
N ILE A 54 2.97 8.35 -5.43
CA ILE A 54 2.94 8.52 -6.90
C ILE A 54 3.05 7.21 -7.67
N GLU A 55 2.91 6.07 -7.00
CA GLU A 55 3.04 4.76 -7.62
C GLU A 55 1.66 4.15 -7.81
N LEU A 56 1.37 3.80 -9.07
CA LEU A 56 0.12 3.17 -9.46
C LEU A 56 0.38 1.70 -9.73
N THR A 57 -0.31 0.85 -8.98
CA THR A 57 -0.18 -0.60 -9.05
C THR A 57 -1.51 -1.22 -9.49
N ILE A 58 -1.42 -2.33 -10.23
CA ILE A 58 -2.54 -3.12 -10.70
C ILE A 58 -2.42 -4.54 -10.18
N ALA A 59 -3.50 -5.05 -9.61
CA ALA A 59 -3.70 -6.46 -9.30
C ALA A 59 -4.94 -6.98 -10.04
N GLU A 60 -5.02 -8.29 -10.25
CA GLU A 60 -6.22 -8.89 -10.86
C GLU A 60 -7.46 -8.71 -9.98
N ASP A 61 -7.26 -8.74 -8.66
CA ASP A 61 -8.27 -8.54 -7.64
C ASP A 61 -7.58 -7.97 -6.38
N GLU A 62 -8.34 -7.45 -5.41
CA GLU A 62 -7.84 -6.73 -4.24
C GLU A 62 -6.82 -7.52 -3.40
N GLY A 63 -7.14 -8.79 -3.09
CA GLY A 63 -6.30 -9.70 -2.31
C GLY A 63 -5.23 -10.45 -3.12
N LEU A 64 -5.16 -10.21 -4.43
CA LEU A 64 -4.20 -10.87 -5.32
C LEU A 64 -2.91 -10.04 -5.44
N PRO A 65 -1.76 -10.69 -5.71
CA PRO A 65 -0.50 -9.98 -5.86
C PRO A 65 -0.56 -8.91 -6.96
N ALA A 66 0.19 -7.83 -6.76
CA ALA A 66 0.42 -6.84 -7.81
C ALA A 66 1.01 -7.52 -9.05
N ALA A 67 0.36 -7.32 -10.19
CA ALA A 67 0.81 -7.79 -11.49
C ALA A 67 1.72 -6.76 -12.17
N ARG A 68 1.49 -5.46 -11.92
CA ARG A 68 2.23 -4.35 -12.52
C ARG A 68 2.25 -3.17 -11.56
N CYS A 69 3.39 -2.47 -11.50
CA CYS A 69 3.54 -1.18 -10.83
C CYS A 69 4.27 -0.23 -11.76
N ASP A 70 3.89 1.04 -11.75
CA ASP A 70 4.59 2.08 -12.48
C ASP A 70 4.41 3.43 -11.79
N THR A 71 5.36 4.33 -12.00
CA THR A 71 5.45 5.60 -11.30
C THR A 71 4.85 6.70 -12.17
N ILE A 72 3.97 7.52 -11.60
CA ILE A 72 3.42 8.68 -12.27
C ILE A 72 4.45 9.82 -12.22
N ALA A 73 4.80 10.35 -13.40
CA ALA A 73 5.61 11.54 -13.61
C ALA A 73 4.84 12.51 -14.51
N TYR A 74 4.32 13.61 -13.95
CA TYR A 74 3.58 14.65 -14.69
C TYR A 74 2.40 14.10 -15.52
N PHE A 75 1.55 13.24 -14.92
CA PHE A 75 0.45 12.51 -15.59
C PHE A 75 0.86 11.52 -16.69
N HIS A 76 2.15 11.33 -16.91
CA HIS A 76 2.69 10.24 -17.72
C HIS A 76 3.25 9.15 -16.80
N MET A 77 3.26 7.92 -17.28
CA MET A 77 3.97 6.86 -16.56
C MET A 77 5.46 6.92 -16.88
N LYS A 78 6.33 6.59 -15.89
CA LYS A 78 7.78 6.62 -16.04
C LYS A 78 8.27 5.50 -16.95
N SER A 79 7.67 4.30 -16.87
CA SER A 79 7.78 3.38 -17.99
C SER A 79 7.08 4.06 -19.17
N LYS A 80 7.71 4.15 -20.34
CA LYS A 80 7.17 4.86 -21.54
C LYS A 80 5.82 4.30 -22.04
N LYS A 81 5.15 3.42 -21.28
CA LYS A 81 3.87 2.80 -21.55
C LYS A 81 2.75 3.67 -21.00
N VAL A 82 1.92 4.19 -21.90
CA VAL A 82 0.67 4.85 -21.51
C VAL A 82 -0.35 3.78 -21.12
N TRP A 83 -0.85 3.83 -19.90
CA TRP A 83 -1.93 2.95 -19.45
C TRP A 83 -3.27 3.59 -19.84
N LYS A 84 -4.04 2.91 -20.69
CA LYS A 84 -5.40 3.34 -21.03
C LYS A 84 -6.38 2.69 -20.06
N THR A 85 -6.96 3.51 -19.19
CA THR A 85 -7.94 3.08 -18.19
C THR A 85 -9.32 3.66 -18.47
N GLN A 86 -10.35 2.98 -17.99
CA GLN A 86 -11.74 3.42 -18.04
C GLN A 86 -12.36 3.25 -16.65
N CYS A 87 -12.88 4.36 -16.13
CA CYS A 87 -13.68 4.37 -14.90
C CYS A 87 -15.15 4.09 -15.23
N ILE A 88 -15.92 3.70 -14.21
CA ILE A 88 -17.37 3.46 -14.35
C ILE A 88 -18.16 4.75 -14.64
N SER A 89 -17.65 5.91 -14.21
CA SER A 89 -18.24 7.22 -14.44
C SER A 89 -17.18 8.32 -14.51
N THR A 90 -17.57 9.50 -15.02
CA THR A 90 -16.73 10.70 -15.04
C THR A 90 -16.36 11.17 -13.63
N ASP A 91 -17.27 11.04 -12.66
CA ASP A 91 -17.01 11.44 -11.28
C ASP A 91 -15.90 10.60 -10.65
N ILE A 92 -15.91 9.28 -10.88
CA ILE A 92 -14.84 8.39 -10.42
C ILE A 92 -13.51 8.71 -11.11
N ALA A 93 -13.54 9.03 -12.41
CA ALA A 93 -12.33 9.49 -13.10
C ALA A 93 -11.77 10.77 -12.49
N ASN A 94 -12.61 11.76 -12.22
CA ASN A 94 -12.21 13.02 -11.57
C ASN A 94 -11.65 12.79 -10.16
N ALA A 95 -12.20 11.82 -9.42
CA ALA A 95 -11.69 11.43 -8.11
C ALA A 95 -10.28 10.83 -8.18
N TRP A 96 -10.03 9.92 -9.14
CA TRP A 96 -8.69 9.40 -9.41
C TRP A 96 -7.71 10.49 -9.84
N PHE A 97 -8.11 11.41 -10.72
CA PHE A 97 -7.25 12.55 -11.11
C PHE A 97 -6.90 13.44 -9.92
N SER A 98 -7.89 13.79 -9.09
CA SER A 98 -7.68 14.58 -7.87
C SER A 98 -6.72 13.88 -6.90
N ALA A 99 -6.83 12.55 -6.76
CA ALA A 99 -5.91 11.78 -5.92
C ALA A 99 -4.47 11.78 -6.46
N VAL A 100 -4.30 11.64 -7.77
CA VAL A 100 -2.98 11.76 -8.42
C VAL A 100 -2.40 13.15 -8.18
N GLU A 101 -3.17 14.22 -8.39
CA GLU A 101 -2.73 15.60 -8.15
C GLU A 101 -2.30 15.84 -6.70
N ASP A 102 -3.12 15.41 -5.73
CA ASP A 102 -2.81 15.53 -4.31
C ASP A 102 -1.53 14.74 -3.95
N CYS A 103 -1.33 13.55 -4.49
CA CYS A 103 -0.09 12.80 -4.32
C CYS A 103 1.12 13.49 -4.96
N MET A 104 0.99 13.99 -6.19
CA MET A 104 2.06 14.71 -6.90
C MET A 104 2.45 16.00 -6.19
N SER A 105 1.50 16.74 -5.61
CA SER A 105 1.76 17.96 -4.85
C SER A 105 2.65 17.73 -3.62
N ARG A 106 2.64 16.50 -3.09
CA ARG A 106 3.37 16.08 -1.88
C ARG A 106 4.78 15.58 -2.17
N LEU A 107 5.21 15.52 -3.43
CA LEU A 107 6.56 15.08 -3.79
C LEU A 107 7.68 15.94 -3.18
N SER A 108 7.39 17.20 -2.87
CA SER A 108 8.33 18.08 -2.17
C SER A 108 8.49 17.74 -0.67
N TYR A 109 7.64 16.87 -0.13
CA TYR A 109 7.62 16.49 1.28
C TYR A 109 8.40 15.19 1.50
N SER A 110 9.71 15.33 1.72
CA SER A 110 10.63 14.20 1.96
C SER A 110 10.31 13.42 3.24
N ILE A 111 10.71 12.14 3.28
CA ILE A 111 10.60 11.30 4.47
C ILE A 111 11.32 11.90 5.71
N ASP A 112 12.47 12.55 5.53
CA ASP A 112 13.19 13.18 6.64
C ASP A 112 12.39 14.33 7.26
N ARG A 113 11.72 15.12 6.41
CA ARG A 113 10.83 16.21 6.85
C ARG A 113 9.62 15.66 7.60
N TYR A 114 9.09 14.53 7.15
CA TYR A 114 8.03 13.81 7.86
C TYR A 114 8.47 13.35 9.25
N LEU A 115 9.58 12.62 9.34
CA LEU A 115 10.11 12.10 10.60
C LEU A 115 10.41 13.23 11.61
N ARG A 116 11.02 14.34 11.16
CA ARG A 116 11.24 15.54 12.00
C ARG A 116 9.93 16.19 12.44
N SER A 117 8.92 16.24 11.57
CA SER A 117 7.61 16.78 11.93
C SER A 117 6.92 15.91 12.98
N CYS A 118 6.98 14.58 12.84
CA CYS A 118 6.44 13.66 13.83
C CYS A 118 7.10 13.85 15.19
N GLU A 119 8.43 13.97 15.22
CA GLU A 119 9.19 14.23 16.44
C GLU A 119 8.80 15.55 17.11
N LYS A 120 8.85 16.66 16.33
CA LYS A 120 8.56 18.00 16.84
C LYS A 120 7.14 18.12 17.38
N ARG A 121 6.19 17.45 16.74
CA ARG A 121 4.77 17.48 17.14
C ARG A 121 4.42 16.39 18.15
N GLN A 122 5.37 15.51 18.51
CA GLN A 122 5.12 14.33 19.34
C GLN A 122 3.93 13.52 18.83
N THR A 123 3.85 13.36 17.51
CA THR A 123 2.77 12.61 16.86
C THR A 123 3.30 11.30 16.32
N PRO A 124 2.40 10.31 16.16
CA PRO A 124 2.82 9.06 15.61
C PRO A 124 3.45 9.12 14.20
N THR A 125 4.61 8.49 13.99
CA THR A 125 5.06 8.04 12.67
C THR A 125 4.18 6.88 12.18
N VAL A 126 3.49 7.09 11.07
CA VAL A 126 2.54 6.15 10.47
C VAL A 126 2.90 5.92 9.00
N LEU A 127 3.09 4.66 8.63
CA LEU A 127 3.13 4.22 7.23
C LEU A 127 1.98 3.26 6.98
N CYS A 128 1.55 3.20 5.73
CA CYS A 128 0.56 2.24 5.30
C CYS A 128 0.70 1.93 3.83
N GLY A 129 0.24 0.75 3.44
CA GLY A 129 0.24 0.34 2.06
C GLY A 129 -0.21 -1.10 1.87
N TRP A 130 -0.58 -1.40 0.63
CA TRP A 130 -0.79 -2.77 0.16
C TRP A 130 0.56 -3.45 -0.03
N LEU A 131 0.73 -4.61 0.60
CA LEU A 131 1.95 -5.42 0.53
C LEU A 131 1.57 -6.89 0.34
N SER A 132 2.46 -7.66 -0.30
CA SER A 132 2.30 -9.09 -0.47
C SER A 132 3.08 -9.85 0.60
N GLN A 133 2.41 -10.71 1.37
CA GLN A 133 3.09 -11.63 2.28
C GLN A 133 3.65 -12.82 1.51
N LEU A 134 4.92 -13.15 1.75
CA LEU A 134 5.59 -14.30 1.13
C LEU A 134 5.69 -15.47 2.11
N ASP A 135 5.62 -16.70 1.59
CA ASP A 135 5.99 -17.91 2.31
C ASP A 135 7.52 -18.10 2.34
N ALA A 136 7.99 -19.14 3.05
CA ALA A 136 9.41 -19.48 3.16
C ALA A 136 10.08 -19.83 1.81
N LYS A 137 9.30 -20.08 0.76
CA LYS A 137 9.78 -20.35 -0.60
C LYS A 137 9.71 -19.11 -1.50
N GLY A 138 9.33 -17.95 -0.95
CA GLY A 138 9.19 -16.69 -1.69
C GLY A 138 7.90 -16.60 -2.51
N LYS A 139 6.94 -17.52 -2.35
CA LYS A 139 5.65 -17.47 -3.04
C LYS A 139 4.68 -16.56 -2.28
N VAL A 140 3.92 -15.76 -3.02
CA VAL A 140 2.90 -14.89 -2.42
C VAL A 140 1.77 -15.74 -1.82
N MET A 141 1.54 -15.56 -0.52
CA MET A 141 0.44 -16.17 0.24
C MET A 141 -0.85 -15.34 0.13
N GLY A 142 -0.71 -14.02 0.13
CA GLY A 142 -1.82 -13.08 0.02
C GLY A 142 -1.31 -11.64 -0.03
N ARG A 143 -2.18 -10.73 -0.46
CA ARG A 143 -1.95 -9.29 -0.43
C ARG A 143 -2.91 -8.64 0.56
N TYR A 144 -2.37 -7.83 1.46
CA TYR A 144 -3.11 -7.22 2.56
C TYR A 144 -2.78 -5.74 2.66
N PHE A 145 -3.66 -4.99 3.33
CA PHE A 145 -3.38 -3.60 3.67
C PHE A 145 -2.69 -3.56 5.04
N TYR A 146 -1.42 -3.16 5.05
CA TYR A 146 -0.62 -3.05 6.26
C TYR A 146 -0.58 -1.60 6.74
N VAL A 147 -0.60 -1.43 8.07
CA VAL A 147 -0.37 -0.16 8.76
C VAL A 147 0.76 -0.37 9.75
N LEU A 148 1.82 0.43 9.62
CA LEU A 148 2.90 0.52 10.59
C LEU A 148 2.71 1.81 11.38
N ARG A 149 2.46 1.70 12.69
CA ARG A 149 2.46 2.81 13.63
C ARG A 149 3.65 2.67 14.57
N HIS A 150 4.69 3.46 14.34
CA HIS A 150 6.04 3.26 14.90
C HIS A 150 6.60 1.90 14.51
N LEU A 151 6.54 0.96 15.45
CA LEU A 151 6.97 -0.42 15.28
C LEU A 151 5.79 -1.38 15.39
N THR A 152 4.60 -0.91 15.75
CA THR A 152 3.40 -1.76 15.78
C THR A 152 2.88 -1.92 14.36
N VAL A 153 2.86 -3.17 13.90
CA VAL A 153 2.25 -3.55 12.61
C VAL A 153 0.83 -4.02 12.86
N SER A 154 -0.09 -3.51 12.06
CA SER A 154 -1.46 -3.98 11.93
C SER A 154 -1.73 -4.36 10.48
N MET A 155 -2.65 -5.30 10.25
CA MET A 155 -3.03 -5.71 8.90
C MET A 155 -4.54 -5.88 8.76
N ALA A 156 -5.05 -5.65 7.56
CA ALA A 156 -6.43 -5.91 7.18
C ALA A 156 -6.48 -6.60 5.81
N PRO A 157 -7.51 -7.43 5.55
CA PRO A 157 -7.75 -8.00 4.21
C PRO A 157 -8.00 -6.92 3.16
N ASN A 158 -8.58 -5.78 3.56
CA ASN A 158 -8.74 -4.61 2.72
C ASN A 158 -8.91 -3.32 3.54
N VAL A 159 -9.08 -2.20 2.84
CA VAL A 159 -9.15 -0.85 3.44
C VAL A 159 -10.50 -0.53 4.11
N ASP A 160 -11.52 -1.36 3.90
CA ASP A 160 -12.84 -1.22 4.54
C ASP A 160 -12.89 -1.91 5.91
N VAL A 161 -11.98 -2.85 6.14
CA VAL A 161 -11.86 -3.58 7.41
C VAL A 161 -10.87 -2.84 8.31
N LEU A 162 -11.21 -2.72 9.59
CA LEU A 162 -10.31 -2.14 10.58
C LEU A 162 -9.05 -3.02 10.71
N PRO A 163 -7.83 -2.46 10.57
CA PRO A 163 -6.61 -3.25 10.74
C PRO A 163 -6.49 -3.82 12.15
N GLU A 164 -6.29 -5.13 12.23
CA GLU A 164 -6.01 -5.83 13.47
C GLU A 164 -4.52 -5.75 13.78
N VAL A 165 -4.16 -5.51 15.04
CA VAL A 165 -2.77 -5.49 15.48
C VAL A 165 -2.19 -6.88 15.31
N TYR A 166 -1.10 -6.97 14.55
CA TYR A 166 -0.33 -8.20 14.41
C TYR A 166 0.65 -8.33 15.57
N ASP A 167 1.64 -7.42 15.63
CA ASP A 167 2.64 -7.38 16.68
C ASP A 167 3.56 -6.13 16.57
N VAL A 168 4.49 -6.00 17.50
CA VAL A 168 5.57 -5.02 17.49
C VAL A 168 6.82 -5.59 16.81
N VAL A 169 7.34 -4.84 15.84
CA VAL A 169 8.57 -5.15 15.13
C VAL A 169 9.78 -4.94 16.05
N THR A 170 10.62 -5.97 16.15
CA THR A 170 11.85 -5.97 16.96
C THR A 170 13.12 -5.91 16.10
N ASP A 171 13.05 -6.36 14.85
CA ASP A 171 14.16 -6.32 13.90
C ASP A 171 13.62 -6.31 12.45
N ALA A 172 14.40 -5.76 11.52
CA ALA A 172 14.05 -5.66 10.12
C ALA A 172 15.28 -5.81 9.23
N THR A 173 15.22 -6.73 8.28
CA THR A 173 16.34 -7.04 7.37
C THR A 173 15.86 -7.15 5.93
N ALA A 174 16.78 -7.00 4.97
CA ALA A 174 16.45 -7.29 3.58
C ALA A 174 16.16 -8.79 3.43
N ALA A 175 15.06 -9.13 2.75
CA ALA A 175 14.74 -10.53 2.47
C ALA A 175 15.47 -11.01 1.20
N GLY A 176 15.57 -12.33 1.03
CA GLY A 176 16.18 -12.92 -0.17
C GLY A 176 15.37 -12.71 -1.46
N ALA A 177 14.11 -12.28 -1.36
CA ALA A 177 13.26 -11.97 -2.51
C ALA A 177 13.39 -10.49 -2.91
N ASP A 178 13.43 -10.23 -4.21
CA ASP A 178 13.51 -8.86 -4.73
C ASP A 178 12.35 -7.99 -4.26
N GLY A 179 12.69 -6.78 -3.81
CA GLY A 179 11.70 -5.82 -3.32
C GLY A 179 11.04 -6.23 -2.01
N ALA A 180 11.66 -7.11 -1.22
CA ALA A 180 11.09 -7.60 0.04
C ALA A 180 11.94 -7.30 1.28
N MET A 181 11.26 -7.19 2.41
CA MET A 181 11.85 -7.00 3.74
C MET A 181 11.32 -8.10 4.67
N GLU A 182 12.20 -8.67 5.49
CA GLU A 182 11.83 -9.56 6.59
C GLU A 182 11.68 -8.73 7.86
N LEU A 183 10.49 -8.80 8.47
CA LEU A 183 10.20 -8.23 9.77
C LEU A 183 10.18 -9.34 10.82
N ARG A 184 10.87 -9.11 11.93
CA ARG A 184 10.80 -9.95 13.13
C ARG A 184 9.98 -9.25 14.18
N PHE A 185 9.26 -10.03 14.95
CA PHE A 185 8.29 -9.52 15.91
C PHE A 185 8.60 -10.01 17.32
N GLN A 186 7.97 -9.39 18.31
CA GLN A 186 8.20 -9.69 19.71
C GLN A 186 7.66 -11.06 20.12
N THR A 187 6.48 -11.43 19.61
CA THR A 187 5.72 -12.63 19.99
C THR A 187 5.29 -13.48 18.80
N GLN A 188 5.05 -12.84 17.65
CA GLN A 188 4.62 -13.48 16.43
C GLN A 188 5.79 -14.01 15.60
N PRO A 189 5.56 -15.00 14.71
CA PRO A 189 6.54 -15.41 13.73
C PRO A 189 7.00 -14.26 12.82
N SER A 190 8.23 -14.34 12.32
CA SER A 190 8.74 -13.41 11.31
C SER A 190 7.88 -13.42 10.04
N MET A 191 7.79 -12.27 9.38
CA MET A 191 7.04 -12.10 8.15
C MET A 191 7.93 -11.52 7.05
N VAL A 192 7.89 -12.12 5.86
CA VAL A 192 8.52 -11.55 4.67
C VAL A 192 7.46 -10.79 3.88
N LEU A 193 7.66 -9.49 3.75
CA LEU A 193 6.77 -8.57 3.04
C LEU A 193 7.42 -8.10 1.75
N ARG A 194 6.78 -8.40 0.62
CA ARG A 194 7.16 -7.84 -0.68
C ARG A 194 6.36 -6.58 -0.97
N PHE A 195 7.10 -5.54 -1.32
CA PHE A 195 6.58 -4.23 -1.65
C PHE A 195 6.22 -4.17 -3.13
N ASP A 196 5.11 -3.53 -3.44
CA ASP A 196 4.68 -3.34 -4.83
C ASP A 196 5.62 -2.40 -5.60
N SER A 197 6.47 -1.66 -4.88
CA SER A 197 7.42 -0.70 -5.43
C SER A 197 8.70 -0.52 -4.60
N VAL A 198 9.72 0.04 -5.25
CA VAL A 198 11.01 0.32 -4.61
C VAL A 198 10.91 1.52 -3.67
N GLU A 199 10.12 2.56 -4.00
CA GLU A 199 10.01 3.73 -3.13
C GLU A 199 9.30 3.39 -1.82
N LEU A 200 8.23 2.58 -1.88
CA LEU A 200 7.55 2.13 -0.67
C LEU A 200 8.48 1.31 0.22
N LEU A 201 9.28 0.40 -0.35
CA LEU A 201 10.30 -0.35 0.38
C LEU A 201 11.31 0.58 1.06
N ARG A 202 11.83 1.59 0.34
CA ARG A 202 12.81 2.54 0.86
C ARG A 202 12.25 3.35 2.03
N VAL A 203 11.02 3.84 1.90
CA VAL A 203 10.33 4.59 2.95
C VAL A 203 10.10 3.72 4.19
N TRP A 204 9.68 2.47 4.02
CA TRP A 204 9.48 1.54 5.13
C TRP A 204 10.79 1.22 5.85
N HIS A 205 11.88 0.93 5.13
CA HIS A 205 13.19 0.75 5.75
C HIS A 205 13.62 1.98 6.55
N ALA A 206 13.51 3.18 5.97
CA ALA A 206 13.90 4.41 6.64
C ALA A 206 13.13 4.64 7.95
N VAL A 207 11.81 4.43 7.95
CA VAL A 207 10.98 4.59 9.14
C VAL A 207 11.26 3.52 10.18
N VAL A 208 11.27 2.24 9.80
CA VAL A 208 11.49 1.14 10.74
C VAL A 208 12.83 1.28 11.44
N HIS A 209 13.92 1.52 10.68
CA HIS A 209 15.24 1.71 11.27
C HIS A 209 15.34 2.97 12.14
N THR A 210 14.67 4.07 11.78
CA THR A 210 14.64 5.28 12.61
C THR A 210 13.91 5.02 13.92
N CYS A 211 12.73 4.40 13.86
CA CYS A 211 11.93 4.07 15.05
C CYS A 211 12.63 3.07 15.98
N MET A 212 13.42 2.12 15.46
CA MET A 212 14.25 1.22 16.27
C MET A 212 15.39 1.93 17.00
N LYS A 213 16.00 2.94 16.38
CA LYS A 213 17.11 3.72 16.98
C LYS A 213 16.63 4.78 17.97
N GLU A 214 15.36 5.15 17.88
CA GLU A 214 14.78 6.20 18.72
C GLU A 214 13.54 5.66 19.46
N PRO A 215 13.71 4.77 20.46
CA PRO A 215 12.60 4.16 21.18
C PRO A 215 11.69 5.18 21.89
N SER A 216 12.20 6.38 22.18
CA SER A 216 11.40 7.49 22.70
C SER A 216 10.23 7.85 21.79
N ARG A 217 10.31 7.59 20.48
CA ARG A 217 9.19 7.76 19.55
C ARG A 217 8.03 6.82 19.84
N ALA A 218 8.28 5.65 20.44
CA ALA A 218 7.24 4.70 20.81
C ALA A 218 6.32 5.20 21.95
N LEU A 219 6.75 6.23 22.69
CA LEU A 219 6.01 6.79 23.83
C LEU A 219 4.89 7.75 23.42
N PHE A 220 4.81 8.14 22.14
CA PHE A 220 3.84 9.13 21.64
C PHE A 220 2.49 8.50 21.23
N GLY A 221 2.09 7.43 21.91
CA GLY A 221 0.90 6.61 21.64
C GLY A 221 -0.42 7.27 22.05
#